data_AF-A0A3B8N7E9-F1
#
_entry.id   AF-A0A3B8N7E9-F1
#
_cell.length_a   1.000
_cell.length_b   1.000
_cell.length_c   1.000
_cell.angle_alpha   90.00
_cell.angle_beta   90.00
_cell.angle_gamma   90.00
#
_symmetry.space_group_name_H-M   'P 1'
#
loop_
_entity.id
_entity.type
_entity.pdbx_description
1 polymer ?
#
loop_
_entity_poly.entity_id
_entity_poly.type
_entity_poly.pdbx_seq_one_letter_code
_entity_poly.pdbx_strand_id
1 'polypeptide(L)'
;IRAIIYYPLSAGRNMREILRLIDALQTADKHGVATPANWVPEPQVWEFTEENTKVIVPPPTSYEEAVNRAKQGYEYIDWYFCKKKLS
;
A
#
# COMPACT_ATOMS: atom_id res chain seq x y z
N ILE A 1 -22.70 0.18 4.40
CA ILE A 1 -21.25 0.39 4.64
C ILE A 1 -20.84 -0.48 5.81
N ARG A 2 -19.77 -1.28 5.69
CA ARG A 2 -19.36 -2.25 6.74
C ARG A 2 -18.06 -1.89 7.46
N ALA A 3 -17.20 -1.10 6.81
CA ALA A 3 -16.01 -0.51 7.41
C ALA A 3 -15.62 0.72 6.58
N ILE A 4 -14.91 1.67 7.21
CA ILE A 4 -14.33 2.83 6.56
C ILE A 4 -12.89 2.98 7.07
N ILE A 5 -11.95 3.19 6.15
CA ILE A 5 -10.53 3.38 6.45
C ILE A 5 -10.06 4.65 5.73
N TYR A 6 -9.51 5.60 6.47
CA TYR A 6 -8.98 6.86 5.93
C TYR A 6 -7.46 6.94 6.11
N TYR A 7 -6.73 7.02 5.00
CA TYR A 7 -5.27 7.21 4.96
C TYR A 7 -4.96 8.61 4.41
N PRO A 8 -3.88 9.27 4.88
CA PRO A 8 -3.42 10.53 4.28
C PRO A 8 -2.79 10.30 2.90
N LEU A 9 -2.60 11.38 2.14
CA LEU A 9 -2.00 11.34 0.79
C LEU A 9 -0.60 10.70 0.74
N SER A 10 0.14 10.78 1.85
CA SER A 10 1.52 10.29 1.97
C SER A 10 1.65 8.79 2.20
N ALA A 11 0.56 8.08 2.54
CA ALA A 11 0.63 6.69 2.97
C ALA A 11 -0.15 5.75 2.03
N GLY A 12 0.57 4.85 1.37
CA GLY A 12 -0.02 3.74 0.65
C GLY A 12 -0.79 2.79 1.58
N ARG A 13 -1.87 2.18 1.09
CA ARG A 13 -2.69 1.25 1.87
C ARG A 13 -2.08 -0.16 1.88
N ASN A 14 -2.37 -0.92 2.93
CA ASN A 14 -2.06 -2.34 2.97
C ASN A 14 -3.18 -3.16 2.32
N MET A 15 -2.92 -3.71 1.13
CA MET A 15 -3.92 -4.49 0.39
C MET A 15 -4.25 -5.83 1.06
N ARG A 16 -3.30 -6.46 1.77
CA ARG A 16 -3.56 -7.71 2.50
C ARG A 16 -4.53 -7.51 3.65
N GLU A 17 -4.46 -6.36 4.33
CA GLU A 17 -5.41 -6.02 5.39
C GLU A 17 -6.82 -5.76 4.85
N ILE A 18 -6.94 -5.14 3.68
CA ILE A 18 -8.25 -4.95 3.03
C ILE A 18 -8.88 -6.31 2.70
N LEU A 19 -8.09 -7.26 2.17
CA LEU A 19 -8.57 -8.63 1.93
C LEU A 19 -8.93 -9.35 3.23
N ARG A 20 -8.08 -9.27 4.27
CA ARG A 20 -8.35 -9.87 5.58
C ARG A 20 -9.65 -9.35 6.21
N LEU A 21 -9.92 -8.05 6.05
CA LEU A 21 -11.15 -7.43 6.53
C LEU A 21 -12.38 -7.96 5.77
N ILE A 22 -12.27 -8.17 4.45
CA ILE A 22 -13.33 -8.79 3.65
C ILE A 22 -13.60 -10.21 4.14
N ASP A 23 -12.55 -11.02 4.33
CA ASP A 23 -12.69 -12.40 4.83
C ASP A 23 -13.35 -12.44 6.21
N ALA A 24 -12.97 -11.52 7.10
CA ALA A 24 -13.55 -11.42 8.43
C ALA A 24 -15.05 -11.06 8.38
N LEU A 25 -15.42 -10.07 7.56
CA LEU A 25 -16.81 -9.64 7.40
C LEU A 25 -17.68 -10.74 6.79
N GLN A 26 -17.19 -11.41 5.74
CA GLN A 26 -17.90 -12.52 5.11
C GLN A 26 -18.02 -13.73 6.05
N THR A 27 -17.00 -14.02 6.85
CA THR A 27 -17.03 -15.09 7.86
C THR A 27 -18.04 -14.80 8.96
N ALA A 28 -18.06 -13.57 9.46
CA ALA A 28 -19.03 -13.13 10.46
C ALA A 28 -20.47 -13.27 9.96
N ASP A 29 -20.75 -12.79 8.74
CA ASP A 29 -22.09 -12.88 8.14
C ASP A 29 -22.52 -14.34 7.90
N LYS A 30 -21.61 -15.18 7.41
CA LYS A 30 -21.91 -16.57 7.06
C LYS A 30 -22.11 -17.46 8.28
N HIS A 31 -21.33 -17.25 9.34
CA HIS A 31 -21.27 -18.16 10.49
C HIS A 31 -21.90 -17.59 11.77
N GLY A 32 -22.29 -16.32 11.78
CA GLY A 32 -22.87 -15.66 12.96
C GLY A 32 -21.85 -15.52 14.10
N VAL A 33 -20.58 -15.30 13.77
CA VAL A 33 -19.47 -15.20 14.74
C VAL A 33 -18.79 -13.84 14.67
N ALA A 34 -18.00 -13.51 15.70
CA ALA A 34 -17.06 -12.40 15.67
C ALA A 34 -15.62 -12.91 15.45
N THR A 35 -14.81 -12.15 14.72
CA THR A 35 -13.39 -12.47 14.48
C THR A 35 -12.50 -11.70 15.46
N PRO A 36 -11.60 -12.35 16.21
CA PRO A 36 -10.71 -11.67 17.16
C PRO A 36 -9.63 -10.80 16.47
N ALA A 37 -8.85 -10.07 17.26
CA ALA A 37 -7.71 -9.30 16.76
C ALA A 37 -6.70 -10.21 16.03
N ASN A 38 -6.13 -9.71 14.93
CA ASN A 38 -5.21 -10.44 14.04
C ASN A 38 -5.78 -11.74 13.43
N TRP A 39 -7.09 -11.93 13.43
CA TRP A 39 -7.72 -13.12 12.86
C TRP A 39 -7.50 -13.21 11.35
N VAL A 40 -7.19 -14.42 10.91
CA VAL A 40 -7.10 -14.87 9.53
C VAL A 40 -7.88 -16.19 9.40
N PRO A 41 -8.47 -16.51 8.22
CA PRO A 41 -9.24 -17.74 8.03
C PRO A 41 -8.37 -19.00 8.17
N GLU A 42 -7.09 -18.90 7.83
CA GLU A 42 -6.09 -19.97 7.94
C GLU A 42 -4.71 -19.37 8.22
N PRO A 43 -3.77 -20.16 8.81
CA PRO A 43 -2.39 -19.73 9.02
C PRO A 43 -1.74 -19.26 7.72
N GLN A 44 -1.18 -18.05 7.74
CA GLN A 44 -0.57 -17.45 6.56
C GLN A 44 0.58 -16.52 6.95
N VAL A 45 1.46 -16.24 5.99
CA VAL A 45 2.60 -15.33 6.15
C VAL A 45 2.49 -14.20 5.14
N TRP A 46 2.63 -12.97 5.62
CA TRP A 46 2.65 -11.78 4.77
C TRP A 46 4.09 -11.37 4.49
N GLU A 47 4.60 -11.72 3.31
CA GLU A 47 5.97 -11.39 2.91
C GLU A 47 6.08 -9.94 2.39
N PHE A 48 7.01 -9.18 2.94
CA PHE A 48 7.44 -7.89 2.41
C PHE A 48 8.90 -8.03 2.01
N THR A 49 9.19 -7.74 0.75
CA THR A 49 10.50 -7.92 0.13
C THR A 49 11.30 -6.62 0.13
N GLU A 50 12.56 -6.68 -0.31
CA GLU A 50 13.40 -5.50 -0.53
C GLU A 50 12.79 -4.49 -1.53
N GLU A 51 11.90 -4.94 -2.43
CA GLU A 51 11.16 -4.03 -3.30
C GLU A 51 10.15 -3.17 -2.50
N ASN A 52 9.58 -3.72 -1.43
CA ASN A 52 8.59 -3.04 -0.59
C ASN A 52 9.21 -1.99 0.34
N THR A 53 10.55 -1.93 0.44
CA THR A 53 11.25 -0.93 1.27
C THR A 53 11.53 0.37 0.51
N LYS A 54 11.42 0.35 -0.83
CA LYS A 54 11.63 1.55 -1.66
C LYS A 54 10.52 2.58 -1.42
N VAL A 55 10.93 3.84 -1.30
CA VAL A 55 10.01 4.98 -1.13
C VAL A 55 9.74 5.68 -2.45
N ILE A 56 8.57 6.28 -2.57
CA ILE A 56 8.17 7.08 -3.73
C ILE A 56 8.69 8.51 -3.57
N VAL A 57 9.34 9.03 -4.61
CA VAL A 57 9.74 10.43 -4.67
C VAL A 57 8.50 11.29 -4.97
N PRO A 58 8.23 12.38 -4.22
CA PRO A 58 7.09 13.25 -4.49
C PRO A 58 7.03 13.66 -5.97
N PRO A 59 5.85 13.62 -6.61
CA PRO A 59 5.73 13.94 -8.02
C PRO A 59 6.09 15.42 -8.28
N PRO A 60 6.61 15.74 -9.48
CA PRO A 60 6.81 17.12 -9.91
C PRO A 60 5.50 17.91 -9.87
N THR A 61 5.59 19.20 -9.56
CA THR A 61 4.43 20.12 -9.59
C THR A 61 4.49 21.10 -10.76
N SER A 62 5.59 21.12 -11.49
CA SER A 62 5.78 21.92 -12.70
C SER A 62 6.32 21.09 -13.87
N TYR A 63 6.11 21.58 -15.09
CA TYR A 63 6.65 20.96 -16.30
C TYR A 63 8.18 20.91 -16.29
N GLU A 64 8.84 21.97 -15.80
CA GLU A 64 10.30 22.02 -15.72
C GLU A 64 10.86 20.95 -14.79
N GLU A 65 10.24 20.76 -13.62
CA GLU A 65 10.60 19.68 -12.69
C GLU A 65 10.39 18.30 -13.34
N ALA A 66 9.30 18.12 -14.09
CA ALA A 66 9.01 16.87 -14.79
C ALA A 66 10.06 16.55 -15.87
N VAL A 67 10.46 17.55 -16.67
CA VAL A 67 11.50 17.40 -17.70
C VAL A 67 12.85 17.04 -17.07
N ASN A 68 13.17 17.60 -15.90
CA ASN A 68 14.44 17.33 -15.24
C ASN A 68 14.43 16.04 -14.39
N ARG A 69 13.27 15.44 -14.13
CA ARG A 69 13.13 14.24 -13.28
C ARG A 69 13.98 13.07 -13.74
N ALA A 70 14.00 12.78 -15.04
CA ALA A 70 14.76 11.66 -15.60
C ALA A 70 16.28 11.76 -15.37
N LYS A 71 16.80 12.97 -15.10
CA LYS A 71 18.22 13.23 -14.89
C LYS A 71 18.67 13.06 -13.42
N GLN A 72 17.74 12.77 -12.50
CA GLN A 72 17.99 12.78 -11.05
C GLN A 72 18.50 11.43 -10.50
N GLY A 73 18.71 10.42 -11.35
CA GLY A 73 19.31 9.14 -10.94
C GLY A 73 18.42 8.24 -10.08
N TYR A 74 17.11 8.52 -10.03
CA TYR A 74 16.14 7.65 -9.37
C TYR A 74 15.83 6.41 -10.21
N GLU A 75 15.19 5.42 -9.59
CA GLU A 75 14.50 4.39 -10.34
C GLU A 75 13.29 5.03 -11.04
N TYR A 76 13.49 5.37 -12.30
CA TYR A 76 12.56 6.11 -13.13
C TYR A 76 11.63 5.15 -13.88
N ILE A 77 10.34 5.19 -13.56
CA ILE A 77 9.30 4.50 -14.34
C ILE A 77 8.61 5.51 -15.25
N ASP A 78 8.20 6.65 -14.68
CA ASP A 78 7.71 7.82 -15.40
C ASP A 78 7.96 9.10 -14.58
N TRP A 79 7.75 10.28 -15.16
CA TRP A 79 8.05 11.58 -14.54
C TRP A 79 7.36 11.79 -13.19
N TYR A 80 6.15 11.27 -13.00
CA TYR A 80 5.42 11.35 -11.74
C TYR A 80 5.68 10.16 -10.80
N PHE A 81 6.29 9.08 -11.29
CA PHE A 81 6.49 7.85 -10.51
C PHE A 81 7.94 7.40 -10.57
N CYS A 82 8.70 7.85 -9.57
CA CYS A 82 10.08 7.48 -9.35
C CYS A 82 10.25 6.93 -7.94
N LYS A 83 11.15 5.96 -7.76
CA LYS A 83 11.46 5.35 -6.46
C LYS A 83 12.92 5.56 -6.07
N LYS A 84 13.18 5.48 -4.77
CA LYS A 84 14.54 5.39 -4.22
C LYS A 84 14.59 4.49 -2.99
N LYS A 85 15.76 3.95 -2.69
CA LYS A 85 16.05 3.35 -1.39
C LYS A 85 16.42 4.45 -0.39
N LEU A 86 16.08 4.24 0.87
CA LEU A 86 16.65 5.04 1.96
C LEU A 86 17.92 4.30 2.42
N SER A 87 19.04 5.02 2.45
CA SER A 87 20.31 4.55 3.01
C SER A 87 20.23 4.47 4.53
#